data_AF-A0A8D9HPC2-F1
#
_entry.id   AF-A0A8D9HPC2-F1
#
_cell.length_a   1.000
_cell.length_b   1.000
_cell.length_c   1.000
_cell.angle_alpha   90.00
_cell.angle_beta   90.00
_cell.angle_gamma   90.00
#
_symmetry.space_group_name_H-M   'P 1'
#
loop_
_entity.id
_entity.type
_entity.pdbx_description
1 polymer ?
#
loop_
_entity_poly.entity_id
_entity_poly.type
_entity_poly.pdbx_seq_one_letter_code
_entity_poly.pdbx_strand_id
1 'polypeptide(L)'
;MSLKACIDGWQHLRKVLVVDGTHMFGKYKEVLLSGSGQDADCRIFPIAFAVVDSKNSDSWKWFFERLSTIIYDLIKLTDWRCWDYLEKNDKKLWTCSHFEENMYNLMSSNIAESLTKALLPARDSRIMALLEFIRRMLSRWFKCRCCDISKMQGIVPKLIDQIMVEQLVLSTGLLVFPYST
;
A
#
# COMPACT_ATOMS: atom_id res chain seq x y z
N MET A 1 -7.10 9.15 15.54
CA MET A 1 -7.90 8.84 14.32
C MET A 1 -7.12 7.84 13.46
N SER A 2 -7.78 6.80 12.93
CA SER A 2 -7.13 5.68 12.21
C SER A 2 -6.43 6.08 10.90
N LEU A 3 -6.93 7.09 10.19
CA LEU A 3 -6.30 7.61 8.97
C LEU A 3 -4.94 8.27 9.21
N LYS A 4 -4.75 8.96 10.34
CA LYS A 4 -3.43 9.49 10.71
C LYS A 4 -2.43 8.36 10.98
N ALA A 5 -2.88 7.25 11.57
CA ALA A 5 -2.04 6.06 11.72
C ALA A 5 -1.65 5.44 10.37
N CYS A 6 -2.48 5.56 9.33
CA CYS A 6 -2.10 5.15 7.97
C CYS A 6 -0.94 6.01 7.43
N ILE A 7 -1.03 7.32 7.61
CA ILE A 7 -0.01 8.27 7.14
C ILE A 7 1.30 8.05 7.91
N ASP A 8 1.24 8.06 9.24
CA ASP A 8 2.42 7.92 10.10
C ASP A 8 3.08 6.53 9.98
N GLY A 9 2.29 5.49 9.66
CA GLY A 9 2.79 4.12 9.49
C GLY A 9 3.66 3.90 8.26
N TRP A 10 3.61 4.80 7.25
CA TRP A 10 4.34 4.65 5.98
C TRP A 10 5.85 4.46 6.15
N GLN A 11 6.44 5.15 7.13
CA GLN A 11 7.88 5.05 7.39
C GLN A 11 8.33 3.60 7.69
N HIS A 12 7.42 2.77 8.23
CA HIS A 12 7.66 1.39 8.63
C HIS A 12 7.20 0.36 7.58
N LEU A 13 6.58 0.79 6.48
CA LEU A 13 6.15 -0.12 5.41
C LEU A 13 7.30 -0.45 4.47
N ARG A 14 7.18 -1.59 3.77
CA ARG A 14 7.95 -1.84 2.56
C ARG A 14 7.66 -0.72 1.57
N LYS A 15 8.70 -0.20 0.92
CA LYS A 15 8.63 0.93 -0.03
C LYS A 15 8.08 0.49 -1.40
N VAL A 16 6.95 -0.19 -1.37
CA VAL A 16 6.19 -0.63 -2.54
C VAL A 16 4.76 -0.14 -2.33
N LEU A 17 4.29 0.65 -3.29
CA LEU A 17 2.93 1.17 -3.31
C LEU A 17 2.15 0.48 -4.43
N VAL A 18 0.98 -0.03 -4.07
CA VAL A 18 0.05 -0.71 -4.96
C VAL A 18 -1.19 0.14 -5.05
N VAL A 19 -1.56 0.53 -6.28
CA VAL A 19 -2.76 1.31 -6.52
C VAL A 19 -3.72 0.50 -7.38
N ASP A 20 -4.99 0.48 -6.98
CA ASP A 20 -6.06 -0.19 -7.71
C ASP A 20 -7.29 0.71 -7.82
N GLY A 21 -8.03 0.54 -8.92
CA GLY A 21 -9.24 1.28 -9.21
C GLY A 21 -10.39 0.32 -9.46
N THR A 22 -11.44 0.44 -8.67
CA THR A 22 -12.54 -0.52 -8.67
C THR A 22 -13.89 0.15 -8.79
N HIS A 23 -14.80 -0.43 -9.58
CA HIS A 23 -16.12 0.15 -9.78
C HIS A 23 -16.98 0.01 -8.52
N MET A 24 -17.65 1.10 -8.16
CA MET A 24 -18.73 1.05 -7.18
C MET A 24 -20.00 0.52 -7.84
N PHE A 25 -20.86 -0.11 -7.05
CA PHE A 25 -22.12 -0.69 -7.50
C PHE A 25 -23.30 0.21 -7.08
N GLY A 26 -24.46 0.01 -7.72
CA GLY A 26 -25.68 0.74 -7.37
C GLY A 26 -25.84 2.06 -8.12
N LYS A 27 -26.30 3.12 -7.44
CA LYS A 27 -26.67 4.40 -8.07
C LYS A 27 -25.47 5.24 -8.53
N TYR A 28 -24.31 5.03 -7.93
CA TYR A 28 -23.09 5.78 -8.23
C TYR A 28 -22.20 4.89 -9.11
N LYS A 29 -22.10 5.22 -10.40
CA LYS A 29 -21.25 4.52 -11.38
C LYS A 29 -19.79 4.97 -11.33
N GLU A 30 -19.40 5.54 -10.21
CA GLU A 30 -18.07 6.08 -9.94
C GLU A 30 -17.06 4.95 -9.70
N VAL A 31 -15.79 5.33 -9.64
CA VAL A 31 -14.65 4.45 -9.41
C VAL A 31 -14.01 4.81 -8.07
N LEU A 32 -13.82 3.82 -7.21
CA LEU A 32 -13.04 3.94 -6.00
C LEU A 32 -11.58 3.59 -6.31
N LEU A 33 -10.72 4.59 -6.30
CA LEU A 33 -9.27 4.43 -6.32
C LEU A 33 -8.76 4.18 -4.90
N SER A 34 -7.82 3.26 -4.76
CA SER A 34 -7.23 2.91 -3.48
C SER A 34 -5.73 2.68 -3.62
N GLY A 35 -4.95 3.26 -2.72
CA GLY A 35 -3.52 3.07 -2.61
C GLY A 35 -3.19 2.32 -1.32
N SER A 36 -2.36 1.29 -1.42
CA SER A 36 -1.97 0.44 -0.29
C SER A 36 -0.52 -0.02 -0.40
N GLY A 37 0.12 -0.21 0.75
CA GLY A 37 1.45 -0.82 0.86
C GLY A 37 1.38 -2.14 1.62
N GLN A 38 2.54 -2.68 1.95
CA GLN A 38 2.68 -3.84 2.84
C GLN A 38 3.53 -3.52 4.05
N ASP A 39 3.08 -3.98 5.22
CA ASP A 39 3.89 -3.94 6.44
C ASP A 39 4.91 -5.09 6.49
N ALA A 40 5.75 -5.07 7.54
CA ALA A 40 6.81 -6.05 7.75
C ALA A 40 6.29 -7.49 7.88
N ASP A 41 5.02 -7.69 8.27
CA ASP A 41 4.36 -8.99 8.40
C ASP A 41 3.57 -9.36 7.12
N CYS A 42 3.89 -8.72 5.99
CA CYS A 42 3.25 -8.91 4.67
C CYS A 42 1.76 -8.57 4.62
N ARG A 43 1.23 -7.85 5.62
CA ARG A 43 -0.19 -7.49 5.65
C ARG A 43 -0.44 -6.21 4.87
N ILE A 44 -1.62 -6.14 4.26
CA ILE A 44 -2.06 -5.00 3.45
C ILE A 44 -2.28 -3.81 4.34
N PHE A 45 -1.63 -2.70 4.01
CA PHE A 45 -1.69 -1.47 4.76
C PHE A 45 -2.27 -0.36 3.87
N PRO A 46 -3.55 0.01 4.05
CA PRO A 46 -4.16 1.04 3.23
C PRO A 46 -3.58 2.43 3.56
N ILE A 47 -3.34 3.23 2.52
CA ILE A 47 -2.71 4.55 2.62
C ILE A 47 -3.67 5.65 2.17
N ALA A 48 -4.34 5.46 1.04
CA ALA A 48 -5.20 6.47 0.44
C ALA A 48 -6.43 5.85 -0.23
N PHE A 49 -7.54 6.61 -0.25
CA PHE A 49 -8.76 6.29 -0.96
C PHE A 49 -9.28 7.54 -1.66
N ALA A 50 -9.82 7.40 -2.87
CA ALA A 50 -10.49 8.48 -3.58
C ALA A 50 -11.66 7.95 -4.40
N VAL A 51 -12.75 8.70 -4.43
CA VAL A 51 -13.88 8.46 -5.31
C VAL A 51 -13.74 9.38 -6.51
N VAL A 52 -13.77 8.82 -7.72
CA VAL A 52 -13.63 9.55 -8.98
C VAL A 52 -14.74 9.18 -9.95
N ASP A 53 -15.09 10.09 -10.85
CA ASP A 53 -16.22 9.90 -11.77
C ASP A 53 -16.01 8.75 -12.75
N SER A 54 -14.77 8.49 -13.18
CA SER A 54 -14.45 7.40 -14.10
C SER A 54 -12.97 7.01 -14.08
N LYS A 55 -12.66 5.81 -14.58
CA LYS A 55 -11.27 5.33 -14.72
C LYS A 55 -10.65 5.92 -15.99
N ASN A 56 -10.36 7.23 -15.97
CA ASN A 56 -9.71 7.95 -17.07
C ASN A 56 -8.33 8.50 -16.67
N SER A 57 -7.53 8.90 -17.65
CA SER A 57 -6.16 9.40 -17.43
C SER A 57 -6.13 10.59 -16.47
N ASP A 58 -7.11 11.49 -16.55
CA ASP A 58 -7.20 12.67 -15.68
C ASP A 58 -7.44 12.31 -14.22
N SER A 59 -8.32 11.34 -13.96
CA SER A 59 -8.64 10.87 -12.59
C SER A 59 -7.44 10.17 -11.96
N TRP A 60 -6.72 9.36 -12.75
CA TRP A 60 -5.48 8.72 -12.30
C TRP A 60 -4.38 9.76 -12.06
N LYS A 61 -4.20 10.71 -12.97
CA LYS A 61 -3.23 11.79 -12.83
C LYS A 61 -3.49 12.58 -11.55
N TRP A 62 -4.74 13.02 -11.35
CA TRP A 62 -5.16 13.71 -10.15
C TRP A 62 -4.88 12.88 -8.88
N PHE A 63 -5.21 11.58 -8.90
CA PHE A 63 -4.97 10.70 -7.76
C PHE A 63 -3.49 10.57 -7.45
N PHE A 64 -2.65 10.35 -8.46
CA PHE A 64 -1.21 10.27 -8.27
C PHE A 64 -0.60 11.60 -7.84
N GLU A 65 -1.10 12.75 -8.29
CA GLU A 65 -0.65 14.07 -7.81
C GLU A 65 -0.95 14.27 -6.31
N ARG A 66 -2.15 13.87 -5.86
CA ARG A 66 -2.50 13.89 -4.43
C ARG A 66 -1.66 12.91 -3.63
N LEU A 67 -1.50 11.68 -4.13
CA LEU A 67 -0.74 10.62 -3.48
C LEU A 67 0.75 10.96 -3.39
N SER A 68 1.29 11.53 -4.47
CA SER A 68 2.64 12.09 -4.55
C SER A 68 2.84 13.14 -3.47
N THR A 69 1.94 14.13 -3.35
CA THR A 69 2.04 15.14 -2.28
C THR A 69 2.16 14.50 -0.89
N ILE A 70 1.31 13.51 -0.58
CA ILE A 70 1.34 12.78 0.70
C ILE A 70 2.68 12.03 0.86
N ILE A 71 3.14 11.32 -0.17
CA ILE A 71 4.37 10.54 -0.12
C ILE A 71 5.60 11.44 -0.04
N TYR A 72 5.65 12.56 -0.74
CA TYR A 72 6.74 13.55 -0.65
C TYR A 72 6.86 14.10 0.77
N ASP A 73 5.75 14.49 1.38
CA ASP A 73 5.72 14.96 2.76
C ASP A 73 6.21 13.85 3.71
N LEU A 74 5.82 12.61 3.46
CA LEU A 74 6.25 11.46 4.25
C LEU A 74 7.74 11.13 4.06
N ILE A 75 8.28 11.20 2.85
CA ILE A 75 9.70 10.97 2.58
C ILE A 75 10.53 12.06 3.24
N LYS A 76 10.10 13.32 3.16
CA LYS A 76 10.76 14.44 3.85
C LYS A 76 10.86 14.23 5.36
N LEU A 77 9.81 13.67 5.97
CA LEU A 77 9.78 13.34 7.40
C LEU A 77 10.61 12.11 7.76
N THR A 78 10.73 11.14 6.85
CA THR A 78 11.41 9.86 7.11
C THR A 78 12.93 9.96 6.88
N ASP A 79 13.33 10.48 5.73
CA ASP A 79 14.74 10.66 5.38
C ASP A 79 14.92 11.87 4.45
N TRP A 80 15.43 12.95 5.03
CA TRP A 80 15.68 14.19 4.32
C TRP A 80 16.70 14.03 3.18
N ARG A 81 17.61 13.04 3.25
CA ARG A 81 18.62 12.79 2.20
C ARG A 81 18.01 12.18 0.95
N CYS A 82 17.09 11.22 1.14
CA CYS A 82 16.28 10.69 0.04
C CYS A 82 15.41 11.79 -0.58
N TRP A 83 14.81 12.66 0.24
CA TRP A 83 14.03 13.78 -0.26
C TRP A 83 14.87 14.76 -1.09
N ASP A 84 16.05 15.16 -0.60
CA ASP A 84 17.00 16.02 -1.32
C ASP A 84 17.49 15.39 -2.64
N TYR A 85 17.74 14.08 -2.66
CA TYR A 85 18.06 13.34 -3.88
C TYR A 85 16.90 13.34 -4.89
N LEU A 86 15.66 13.16 -4.40
CA LEU A 86 14.47 13.14 -5.24
C LEU A 86 14.10 14.54 -5.77
N GLU A 87 14.36 15.60 -5.00
CA GLU A 87 14.15 16.99 -5.43
C GLU A 87 15.11 17.40 -6.56
N LYS A 88 16.33 16.84 -6.57
CA LYS A 88 17.33 17.07 -7.62
C LYS A 88 17.00 16.39 -8.95
N ASN A 89 16.16 15.36 -8.96
CA ASN A 89 15.80 14.59 -10.16
C ASN A 89 14.41 14.97 -10.66
N ASP A 90 14.23 15.01 -11.99
CA ASP A 90 12.92 15.29 -12.58
C ASP A 90 11.87 14.28 -12.09
N LYS A 91 10.73 14.80 -11.61
CA LYS A 91 9.61 14.02 -11.05
C LYS A 91 9.10 12.96 -12.03
N LYS A 92 9.29 13.17 -13.33
CA LYS A 92 8.98 12.20 -14.38
C LYS A 92 9.73 10.88 -14.22
N LEU A 93 10.97 10.91 -13.71
CA LEU A 93 11.84 9.72 -13.64
C LEU A 93 11.47 8.76 -12.51
N TRP A 94 10.72 9.23 -11.52
CA TRP A 94 10.54 8.49 -10.27
C TRP A 94 9.13 8.58 -9.68
N THR A 95 8.23 9.40 -10.26
CA THR A 95 6.80 9.36 -9.95
C THR A 95 5.96 9.03 -11.18
N CYS A 96 5.12 7.99 -11.06
CA CYS A 96 4.18 7.62 -12.11
C CYS A 96 3.12 8.68 -12.40
N SER A 97 2.88 9.65 -11.48
CA SER A 97 2.01 10.83 -11.73
C SER A 97 2.46 11.71 -12.90
N HIS A 98 3.77 11.75 -13.17
CA HIS A 98 4.35 12.67 -14.14
C HIS A 98 4.78 11.97 -15.44
N PHE A 99 4.52 10.66 -15.56
CA PHE A 99 4.76 9.90 -16.79
C PHE A 99 3.66 10.21 -17.81
N GLU A 100 4.04 10.51 -19.05
CA GLU A 100 3.11 10.83 -20.15
C GLU A 100 2.50 9.57 -20.81
N GLU A 101 3.01 8.38 -20.48
CA GLU A 101 2.58 7.09 -21.03
C GLU A 101 1.75 6.23 -20.05
N ASN A 102 1.27 5.07 -20.51
CA ASN A 102 0.35 4.17 -19.78
C ASN A 102 0.88 3.76 -18.38
N MET A 103 0.10 4.08 -17.34
CA MET A 103 0.45 3.95 -15.92
C MET A 103 0.23 2.52 -15.32
N TYR A 104 0.57 1.44 -16.02
CA TYR A 104 0.25 0.06 -15.58
C TYR A 104 1.46 -0.90 -15.59
N ASN A 105 2.44 -0.75 -14.69
CA ASN A 105 3.68 -1.55 -14.80
C ASN A 105 4.11 -2.37 -13.57
N LEU A 106 3.31 -2.47 -12.51
CA LEU A 106 3.61 -3.41 -11.42
C LEU A 106 2.37 -4.22 -11.02
N MET A 107 2.26 -5.45 -11.54
CA MET A 107 1.25 -6.42 -11.11
C MET A 107 1.62 -7.00 -9.76
N SER A 108 1.11 -6.39 -8.68
CA SER A 108 0.91 -7.10 -7.41
C SER A 108 -0.59 -7.27 -7.19
N SER A 109 -1.24 -8.00 -8.11
CA SER A 109 -2.69 -8.22 -8.14
C SER A 109 -3.21 -8.69 -6.79
N ASN A 110 -2.49 -9.54 -6.08
CA ASN A 110 -2.93 -10.08 -4.78
C ASN A 110 -3.17 -9.01 -3.70
N ILE A 111 -2.34 -7.96 -3.65
CA ILE A 111 -2.48 -6.87 -2.65
C ILE A 111 -3.70 -6.01 -3.00
N ALA A 112 -3.77 -5.60 -4.27
CA ALA A 112 -4.88 -4.83 -4.84
C ALA A 112 -6.22 -5.57 -4.66
N GLU A 113 -6.30 -6.82 -5.12
CA GLU A 113 -7.48 -7.66 -5.05
C GLU A 113 -7.97 -7.87 -3.62
N SER A 114 -7.04 -8.06 -2.67
CA SER A 114 -7.41 -8.30 -1.28
C SER A 114 -8.00 -7.07 -0.61
N LEU A 115 -7.49 -5.86 -0.90
CA LEU A 115 -8.12 -4.61 -0.47
C LEU A 115 -9.47 -4.41 -1.18
N THR A 116 -9.51 -4.66 -2.48
CA THR A 116 -10.73 -4.63 -3.29
C THR A 116 -11.81 -5.55 -2.70
N LYS A 117 -11.44 -6.78 -2.28
CA LYS A 117 -12.31 -7.75 -1.61
C LYS A 117 -12.80 -7.24 -0.26
N ALA A 118 -11.93 -6.65 0.55
CA ALA A 118 -12.31 -6.08 1.84
C ALA A 118 -13.35 -4.95 1.71
N LEU A 119 -13.34 -4.22 0.58
CA LEU A 119 -14.27 -3.13 0.30
C LEU A 119 -15.59 -3.59 -0.33
N LEU A 120 -15.69 -4.84 -0.83
CA LEU A 120 -16.90 -5.36 -1.48
C LEU A 120 -18.20 -5.06 -0.73
N PRO A 121 -18.30 -5.24 0.61
CA PRO A 121 -19.56 -5.04 1.34
C PRO A 121 -20.06 -3.59 1.39
N ALA A 122 -19.25 -2.62 0.97
CA ALA A 122 -19.58 -1.21 1.00
C ALA A 122 -19.71 -0.59 -0.39
N ARG A 123 -19.50 -1.36 -1.46
CA ARG A 123 -19.47 -0.84 -2.84
C ARG A 123 -20.81 -0.42 -3.38
N ASP A 124 -21.89 -1.00 -2.90
CA ASP A 124 -23.27 -0.69 -3.27
C ASP A 124 -23.88 0.43 -2.40
N SER A 125 -23.11 0.92 -1.43
CA SER A 125 -23.55 1.91 -0.46
C SER A 125 -23.33 3.35 -0.95
N ARG A 126 -23.98 4.32 -0.28
CA ARG A 126 -23.73 5.75 -0.54
C ARG A 126 -22.31 6.12 -0.11
N ILE A 127 -21.73 7.16 -0.71
CA ILE A 127 -20.36 7.64 -0.38
C ILE A 127 -20.13 7.79 1.13
N MET A 128 -21.11 8.35 1.86
CA MET A 128 -21.01 8.49 3.32
C MET A 128 -20.93 7.14 4.07
N ALA A 129 -21.70 6.15 3.62
CA ALA A 129 -21.67 4.81 4.20
C ALA A 129 -20.36 4.09 3.86
N LEU A 130 -19.83 4.29 2.65
CA LEU A 130 -18.52 3.79 2.24
C LEU A 130 -17.39 4.39 3.10
N LEU A 131 -17.39 5.70 3.32
CA LEU A 131 -16.38 6.36 4.16
C LEU A 131 -16.45 5.87 5.61
N GLU A 132 -17.65 5.72 6.16
CA GLU A 132 -17.84 5.17 7.50
C GLU A 132 -17.40 3.69 7.59
N PHE A 133 -17.65 2.91 6.54
CA PHE A 133 -17.17 1.53 6.44
C PHE A 133 -15.63 1.49 6.44
N ILE A 134 -14.98 2.29 5.60
CA ILE A 134 -13.51 2.38 5.54
C ILE A 134 -12.96 2.78 6.91
N ARG A 135 -13.56 3.78 7.57
CA ARG A 135 -13.14 4.22 8.91
C ARG A 135 -13.22 3.09 9.94
N ARG A 136 -14.32 2.33 9.97
CA ARG A 136 -14.52 1.18 10.87
C ARG A 136 -13.56 0.05 10.55
N MET A 137 -13.39 -0.29 9.27
CA MET A 137 -12.46 -1.30 8.79
C MET A 137 -11.03 -0.99 9.26
N LEU A 138 -10.54 0.22 8.97
CA LEU A 138 -9.21 0.66 9.39
C LEU A 138 -9.05 0.60 10.92
N SER A 139 -10.04 1.10 11.66
CA SER A 139 -9.98 1.08 13.13
C SER A 139 -9.87 -0.34 13.69
N ARG A 140 -10.64 -1.28 13.13
CA ARG A 140 -10.57 -2.70 13.50
C ARG A 140 -9.21 -3.30 13.15
N TRP A 141 -8.71 -3.05 11.94
CA TRP A 141 -7.42 -3.59 11.50
C TRP A 141 -6.26 -3.08 12.34
N PHE A 142 -6.22 -1.79 12.65
CA PHE A 142 -5.20 -1.23 13.53
C PHE A 142 -5.30 -1.79 14.95
N LYS A 143 -6.52 -1.94 15.49
CA LYS A 143 -6.71 -2.57 16.79
C LYS A 143 -6.19 -4.02 16.80
N CYS A 144 -6.49 -4.80 15.76
CA CYS A 144 -5.98 -6.16 15.60
C CYS A 144 -4.44 -6.19 15.53
N ARG A 145 -3.83 -5.32 14.73
CA ARG A 145 -2.36 -5.20 14.67
C ARG A 145 -1.75 -4.88 16.02
N CYS A 146 -2.29 -3.93 16.77
CA CYS A 146 -1.80 -3.62 18.12
C CYS A 146 -1.89 -4.83 19.06
N CYS A 147 -2.99 -5.58 19.00
CA CYS A 147 -3.17 -6.81 19.80
C CYS A 147 -2.19 -7.92 19.39
N ASP A 148 -1.81 -8.01 18.11
CA ASP A 148 -0.83 -8.99 17.65
C ASP A 148 0.59 -8.59 18.06
N ILE A 149 0.94 -7.31 17.92
CA ILE A 149 2.22 -6.76 18.37
C ILE A 149 2.39 -6.96 19.89
N SER A 150 1.34 -6.75 20.70
CA SER A 150 1.43 -6.98 22.14
C SER A 150 1.66 -8.45 22.53
N LYS A 151 1.47 -9.39 21.59
CA LYS A 151 1.69 -10.82 21.77
C LYS A 151 2.97 -11.30 21.06
N MET A 152 3.68 -10.43 20.35
CA MET A 152 4.94 -10.81 19.70
C MET A 152 6.03 -10.97 20.76
N GLN A 153 6.82 -12.03 20.59
CA GLN A 153 8.05 -12.27 21.33
C GLN A 153 9.17 -12.31 20.29
N GLY A 154 10.27 -11.60 20.52
CA GLY A 154 11.38 -11.46 19.56
C GLY A 154 11.36 -10.18 18.72
N ILE A 155 12.34 -10.05 17.83
CA ILE A 155 12.62 -8.83 17.05
C ILE A 155 11.92 -8.87 15.66
N VAL A 156 11.46 -10.05 15.24
CA VAL A 156 10.95 -10.31 13.89
C VAL A 156 9.46 -10.68 13.94
N PRO A 157 8.63 -10.23 12.97
CA PRO A 157 7.24 -10.65 12.86
C PRO A 157 7.10 -12.17 12.67
N LYS A 158 6.02 -12.76 13.20
CA LYS A 158 5.78 -14.20 13.21
C LYS A 158 5.82 -14.83 11.81
N LEU A 159 5.25 -14.16 10.80
CA LEU A 159 5.26 -14.71 9.44
C LEU A 159 6.66 -14.73 8.86
N ILE A 160 7.46 -13.69 9.13
CA ILE A 160 8.84 -13.63 8.64
C ILE A 160 9.68 -14.68 9.35
N ASP A 161 9.49 -14.88 10.65
CA ASP A 161 10.16 -15.95 11.39
C ASP A 161 9.84 -17.34 10.80
N GLN A 162 8.57 -17.60 10.47
CA GLN A 162 8.15 -18.81 9.78
C GLN A 162 8.83 -18.98 8.42
N ILE A 163 8.83 -17.93 7.58
CA ILE A 163 9.48 -17.95 6.27
C ILE A 163 10.99 -18.19 6.43
N MET A 164 11.64 -17.57 7.41
CA MET A 164 13.07 -17.76 7.67
C MET A 164 13.37 -19.20 8.09
N VAL A 165 12.55 -19.80 8.95
CA VAL A 165 12.69 -21.21 9.35
C VAL A 165 12.48 -22.14 8.15
N GLU A 166 11.45 -21.91 7.33
CA GLU A 166 11.20 -22.69 6.12
C GLU A 166 12.37 -22.59 5.13
N GLN A 167 12.87 -21.38 4.88
CA GLN A 167 14.02 -21.18 4.00
C GLN A 167 15.30 -21.77 4.55
N LEU A 168 15.50 -21.74 5.88
CA LEU A 168 16.63 -22.40 6.52
C LEU A 168 16.58 -23.91 6.27
N VAL A 169 15.42 -24.55 6.49
CA VAL A 169 15.22 -25.98 6.21
C VAL A 169 15.50 -26.29 4.73
N LEU A 170 14.96 -25.50 3.80
CA LEU A 170 15.22 -25.67 2.37
C LEU A 170 16.71 -25.51 2.03
N SER A 171 17.40 -24.54 2.65
CA SER A 171 18.82 -24.27 2.40
C SER A 171 19.74 -25.38 2.90
N THR A 172 19.37 -26.10 3.96
CA THR A 172 20.16 -27.24 4.47
C THR A 172 20.29 -28.39 3.46
N GLY A 173 19.39 -28.46 2.46
CA GLY A 173 19.46 -29.42 1.36
C GLY A 173 20.20 -28.92 0.11
N LEU A 174 20.63 -27.65 0.08
CA LEU A 174 21.29 -27.05 -1.07
C LEU A 174 22.81 -26.97 -0.84
N LEU A 175 23.57 -27.76 -1.62
CA LEU A 175 25.02 -27.65 -1.67
C LEU A 175 25.41 -26.39 -2.45
N VAL A 176 25.97 -25.39 -1.75
CA VAL A 176 26.56 -24.21 -2.39
C VAL A 176 27.96 -24.59 -2.86
N PHE A 177 28.14 -24.76 -4.16
CA PHE A 177 29.47 -24.94 -4.75
C PHE A 177 30.12 -23.57 -4.94
N PRO A 178 31.39 -23.39 -4.53
CA PRO A 178 32.13 -22.17 -4.86
C PRO A 178 32.25 -22.06 -6.37
N TYR A 179 32.04 -20.86 -6.90
CA TYR A 179 32.24 -20.58 -8.31
C TYR A 179 33.73 -20.72 -8.63
N SER A 180 34.08 -21.72 -9.44
CA SER A 180 35.46 -21.93 -9.90
C SER A 180 35.85 -20.78 -10.82
N THR A 181 36.74 -19.91 -10.37
CA THR A 181 37.43 -18.91 -11.21
C THR A 181 38.45 -19.57 -12.12
#